data_AF-A0A851IJ30-F1
#
_entry.id   AF-A0A851IJ30-F1
#
_cell.length_a   1.000
_cell.length_b   1.000
_cell.length_c   1.000
_cell.angle_alpha   90.00
_cell.angle_beta   90.00
_cell.angle_gamma   90.00
#
_symmetry.space_group_name_H-M   'P 1'
#
loop_
_entity.id
_entity.type
_entity.pdbx_description
1 polymer ?
#
loop_
_entity_poly.entity_id
_entity_poly.type
_entity_poly.pdbx_seq_one_letter_code
_entity_poly.pdbx_strand_id
1 'polypeptide(L)'
;MINRVSDIIPLNDIKIIKKEETNKDINFSDFLKKAIYEANDAKKYQEELTQKLISGELENLHELSIARGIANVQFNALSEGISKIVDAYKEISRIQI
;
A
#
# COMPACT_ATOMS: atom_id res chain seq x y z
N MET A 1 -51.55 -41.80 -8.65
CA MET A 1 -50.72 -41.64 -9.86
C MET A 1 -50.00 -40.30 -9.75
N ILE A 2 -48.70 -40.34 -10.03
CA ILE A 2 -47.69 -39.34 -9.67
C ILE A 2 -47.73 -38.22 -10.72
N ASN A 3 -47.98 -36.97 -10.32
CA ASN A 3 -47.82 -35.84 -11.24
C ASN A 3 -46.40 -35.29 -11.15
N ARG A 4 -45.87 -34.96 -12.33
CA ARG A 4 -44.44 -34.86 -12.64
C ARG A 4 -43.82 -33.56 -12.13
N VAL A 5 -42.63 -33.70 -11.56
CA VAL A 5 -41.67 -32.61 -11.37
C VAL A 5 -41.28 -32.07 -12.74
N SER A 6 -41.59 -30.80 -12.98
CA SER A 6 -40.95 -30.01 -14.05
C SER A 6 -41.14 -28.52 -13.81
N ASP A 7 -40.70 -28.04 -12.65
CA ASP A 7 -40.38 -26.62 -12.49
C ASP A 7 -38.89 -26.45 -12.80
N ILE A 8 -38.59 -26.44 -14.10
CA ILE A 8 -37.32 -25.88 -14.58
C ILE A 8 -37.35 -24.39 -14.27
N ILE A 9 -36.68 -24.00 -13.18
CA ILE A 9 -36.46 -22.60 -12.84
C ILE A 9 -35.70 -21.97 -14.02
N PRO A 10 -36.24 -20.91 -14.66
CA PRO A 10 -35.53 -20.23 -15.73
C PRO A 10 -34.21 -19.70 -15.18
N LEU A 11 -33.09 -20.06 -15.84
CA LEU A 11 -31.73 -19.60 -15.52
C LEU A 11 -31.54 -18.07 -15.59
N ASN A 12 -32.62 -17.33 -15.86
CA ASN A 12 -32.64 -15.88 -15.99
C ASN A 12 -32.74 -15.14 -14.64
N ASP A 13 -33.13 -15.83 -13.56
CA ASP A 13 -33.20 -15.25 -12.20
C ASP A 13 -31.98 -15.56 -11.33
N ILE A 14 -30.90 -16.11 -11.93
CA ILE A 14 -29.58 -15.94 -11.32
C ILE A 14 -29.27 -14.45 -11.47
N LYS A 15 -29.63 -13.70 -10.43
CA LYS A 15 -29.14 -12.35 -10.20
C LYS A 15 -27.62 -12.48 -10.23
N ILE A 16 -27.02 -12.24 -11.41
CA ILE A 16 -25.59 -12.06 -11.56
C ILE A 16 -25.29 -11.04 -10.48
N ILE A 17 -24.58 -11.47 -9.44
CA ILE A 17 -23.97 -10.56 -8.49
C ILE A 17 -23.11 -9.72 -9.41
N LYS A 18 -23.64 -8.57 -9.81
CA LYS A 18 -22.94 -7.56 -10.57
C LYS A 18 -21.76 -7.32 -9.65
N LYS A 19 -20.61 -7.90 -10.00
CA LYS A 19 -19.35 -7.61 -9.37
C LYS A 19 -19.35 -6.09 -9.40
N GLU A 20 -19.54 -5.48 -8.24
CA GLU A 20 -19.23 -4.08 -8.09
C GLU A 20 -17.73 -4.09 -8.38
N GLU A 21 -17.42 -3.86 -9.65
CA GLU A 21 -16.12 -3.41 -10.06
C GLU A 21 -16.01 -2.05 -9.41
N THR A 22 -15.68 -2.05 -8.13
CA THR A 22 -14.74 -1.07 -7.60
C THR A 22 -13.41 -1.35 -8.29
N ASN A 23 -13.38 -1.18 -9.61
CA ASN A 23 -12.21 -0.83 -10.39
C ASN A 23 -11.83 0.58 -9.91
N LYS A 24 -11.39 0.67 -8.65
CA LYS A 24 -10.42 1.68 -8.29
C LYS A 24 -9.16 1.19 -8.96
N ASP A 25 -8.98 1.60 -10.21
CA ASP A 25 -7.67 1.71 -10.84
C ASP A 25 -6.86 2.66 -9.95
N ILE A 26 -6.30 2.14 -8.87
CA ILE A 26 -5.36 2.88 -8.05
C ILE A 26 -4.11 2.95 -8.91
N ASN A 27 -3.88 4.12 -9.51
CA ASN A 27 -2.68 4.35 -10.28
C ASN A 27 -1.46 4.11 -9.38
N PHE A 28 -0.56 3.21 -9.80
CA PHE A 28 0.64 2.89 -9.05
C PHE A 28 1.50 4.13 -8.77
N SER A 29 1.52 5.12 -9.68
CA SER A 29 2.20 6.39 -9.47
C SER A 29 1.61 7.17 -8.30
N ASP A 30 0.28 7.20 -8.17
CA ASP A 30 -0.39 7.86 -7.06
C ASP A 30 -0.14 7.13 -5.73
N PHE A 31 -0.17 5.80 -5.76
CA PHE A 31 0.20 4.98 -4.59
C PHE A 31 1.65 5.23 -4.16
N LEU A 32 2.60 5.20 -5.10
CA LEU A 32 4.02 5.43 -4.82
C LEU A 32 4.25 6.85 -4.29
N LYS A 33 3.61 7.84 -4.90
CA LYS A 33 3.67 9.24 -4.46
C LYS A 33 3.15 9.38 -3.02
N LYS A 34 2.02 8.74 -2.70
CA LYS A 34 1.47 8.72 -1.34
C LYS A 34 2.44 8.05 -0.36
N ALA A 35 3.02 6.91 -0.71
CA ALA A 35 4.00 6.23 0.12
C ALA A 35 5.24 7.11 0.40
N ILE A 36 5.77 7.81 -0.62
CA ILE A 36 6.89 8.74 -0.47
C ILE A 36 6.54 9.84 0.56
N TYR A 37 5.35 10.44 0.44
CA TYR A 37 4.93 11.47 1.40
C TYR A 37 4.78 10.91 2.82
N GLU A 38 4.17 9.74 2.97
CA GLU A 38 3.99 9.10 4.28
C GLU A 38 5.34 8.82 4.97
N ALA A 39 6.34 8.31 4.23
CA ALA A 39 7.66 8.07 4.78
C ALA A 39 8.40 9.37 5.13
N ASN A 40 8.22 10.42 4.32
CA ASN A 40 8.77 11.74 4.62
C ASN A 40 8.13 12.34 5.87
N ASP A 41 6.82 12.19 6.05
CA ASP A 41 6.12 12.67 7.23
C ASP A 41 6.55 11.90 8.50
N ALA A 42 6.71 10.57 8.41
CA ALA A 42 7.26 9.78 9.50
C ALA A 42 8.70 10.18 9.85
N LYS A 43 9.52 10.51 8.85
CA LYS A 43 10.88 11.03 9.07
C LYS A 43 10.89 12.39 9.77
N LYS A 44 10.04 13.33 9.33
CA LYS A 44 9.90 14.64 9.98
C LYS A 44 9.43 14.51 11.42
N TYR A 45 8.46 13.64 11.69
CA TYR A 45 7.99 13.39 13.05
C TYR A 45 9.10 12.82 13.95
N GLN A 46 9.88 11.87 13.42
CA GLN A 46 11.06 11.33 14.11
C GLN A 46 12.12 12.41 14.40
N GLU A 47 12.32 13.35 13.48
CA GLU A 47 13.24 14.48 13.65
C GLU A 47 12.72 15.46 14.71
N GLU A 48 11.43 15.77 14.70
CA GLU A 48 10.78 16.62 15.71
C GLU A 48 10.94 16.03 17.11
N LEU A 49 10.65 14.74 17.30
CA LEU A 49 10.87 14.06 18.58
C LEU A 49 12.34 14.02 18.98
N THR A 50 13.25 13.91 18.00
CA THR A 50 14.70 13.97 18.26
C THR A 50 15.09 15.35 18.78
N GLN A 51 14.55 16.43 18.20
CA GLN A 51 14.81 17.80 18.66
C GLN A 51 14.25 18.03 20.06
N LYS A 52 13.00 17.62 20.32
CA LYS A 52 12.37 17.76 21.64
C LYS A 52 13.17 17.00 22.72
N LEU A 53 13.67 15.81 22.40
CA LEU A 53 14.55 15.06 23.32
C LEU A 53 15.86 15.80 23.60
N ILE A 54 16.55 16.31 22.57
CA ILE A 54 17.81 17.03 22.74
C ILE A 54 17.62 18.32 23.55
N SER A 55 16.49 19.01 23.34
CA SER A 55 16.13 20.23 24.09
C SER A 55 15.73 19.97 25.54
N GLY A 56 15.54 18.71 25.94
CA GLY A 56 15.08 18.33 27.27
C GLY A 56 13.56 18.47 27.48
N GLU A 57 12.80 18.84 26.44
CA GLU A 57 11.33 18.95 26.47
C GLU A 57 10.63 17.59 26.34
N LEU A 58 11.32 16.58 25.80
CA LEU A 58 10.82 15.20 25.72
C LEU A 58 11.55 14.32 26.72
N GLU A 59 10.87 13.82 27.76
CA GLU A 59 11.42 12.79 28.64
C GLU A 59 11.36 11.39 28.01
N ASN A 60 10.53 11.21 26.97
CA ASN A 60 10.15 9.89 26.50
C ASN A 60 11.01 9.37 25.33
N LEU A 61 12.16 8.78 25.67
CA LEU A 61 13.03 8.05 24.72
C LEU A 61 12.32 6.91 23.97
N HIS A 62 11.28 6.32 24.57
CA HIS A 62 10.55 5.20 23.98
C HIS A 62 9.74 5.62 22.76
N GLU A 63 9.06 6.76 22.83
CA GLU A 63 8.31 7.32 21.70
C GLU A 63 9.21 7.64 20.52
N LEU A 64 10.37 8.24 20.77
CA LEU A 64 11.36 8.46 19.72
C LEU A 64 11.85 7.15 19.08
N SER A 65 12.06 6.12 19.90
CA SER A 65 12.50 4.81 19.41
C SER A 65 11.45 4.16 18.53
N ILE A 66 10.17 4.24 18.89
CA ILE A 66 9.05 3.76 18.06
C ILE A 66 8.99 4.55 16.74
N ALA A 67 9.01 5.89 16.82
CA ALA A 67 8.97 6.75 15.64
C ALA A 67 10.15 6.47 14.68
N ARG A 68 11.35 6.27 15.22
CA ARG A 68 12.54 5.83 14.46
C ARG A 68 12.33 4.48 13.81
N GLY A 69 11.75 3.51 14.51
CA GLY A 69 11.43 2.20 13.95
C GLY A 69 10.47 2.29 12.77
N ILE A 70 9.37 3.02 12.93
CA ILE A 70 8.36 3.22 11.87
C ILE A 70 8.98 3.90 10.65
N ALA A 71 9.68 5.02 10.86
CA ALA A 71 10.30 5.77 9.79
C ALA A 71 11.38 4.96 9.04
N ASN A 72 12.12 4.09 9.74
CA ASN A 72 13.12 3.21 9.13
C ASN A 72 12.46 2.14 8.26
N VAL A 73 11.44 1.45 8.77
CA VAL A 73 10.72 0.41 8.02
C VAL A 73 10.08 0.98 6.75
N GLN A 74 9.42 2.13 6.85
CA GLN A 74 8.80 2.79 5.68
C GLN A 74 9.84 3.19 4.64
N PHE A 75 10.96 3.78 5.07
CA PHE A 75 12.03 4.17 4.18
C PHE A 75 12.64 2.96 3.44
N ASN A 76 12.91 1.86 4.16
CA ASN A 76 13.46 0.65 3.55
C ASN A 76 12.50 0.07 2.51
N ALA A 77 11.21 -0.02 2.83
CA ALA A 77 10.19 -0.50 1.89
C ALA A 77 10.16 0.35 0.61
N LEU A 78 10.28 1.68 0.74
CA LEU A 78 10.38 2.59 -0.41
C LEU A 78 11.66 2.39 -1.21
N SER A 79 12.81 2.27 -0.54
CA SER A 79 14.09 2.05 -1.20
C SER A 79 14.10 0.74 -1.99
N GLU A 80 13.50 -0.32 -1.43
CA GLU A 80 13.30 -1.59 -2.12
C GLU A 80 12.39 -1.44 -3.35
N GLY A 81 11.27 -0.71 -3.20
CA GLY A 81 10.36 -0.42 -4.30
C GLY A 81 11.05 0.34 -5.45
N ILE A 82 11.82 1.38 -5.13
CA ILE A 82 12.59 2.15 -6.13
C ILE A 82 13.63 1.26 -6.81
N SER A 83 14.35 0.44 -6.04
CA SER A 83 15.34 -0.50 -6.59
C SER A 83 14.70 -1.46 -7.59
N LYS A 84 13.53 -2.04 -7.24
CA LYS A 84 12.75 -2.92 -8.12
C LYS A 84 12.31 -2.25 -9.42
N ILE A 85 11.90 -0.98 -9.36
CA ILE A 85 11.52 -0.19 -10.55
C ILE A 85 12.73 0.02 -11.46
N VAL A 86 13.88 0.38 -10.88
CA VAL A 86 15.13 0.56 -11.63
C VAL A 86 15.57 -0.76 -12.28
N ASP A 87 15.45 -1.87 -11.56
CA ASP A 87 15.80 -3.20 -12.08
C ASP A 87 14.86 -3.62 -13.21
N ALA A 88 13.55 -3.39 -13.07
CA ALA A 88 12.57 -3.65 -14.14
C ALA A 88 12.88 -2.84 -15.41
N TYR A 89 13.24 -1.56 -15.24
CA TYR A 89 13.68 -0.73 -16.38
C TYR A 89 14.93 -1.30 -17.05
N LYS A 90 15.95 -1.66 -16.26
CA LYS A 90 17.18 -2.28 -16.78
C LYS A 90 16.88 -3.58 -17.52
N GLU A 91 15.98 -4.41 -16.99
CA GLU A 91 15.62 -5.68 -17.63
C GLU A 91 14.93 -5.49 -18.98
N ILE A 92 13.97 -4.55 -19.06
CA ILE A 92 13.33 -4.18 -20.34
C ILE A 92 14.38 -3.66 -21.34
N SER A 93 15.33 -2.85 -20.87
CA SER A 93 16.39 -2.32 -21.74
C SER A 93 17.30 -3.43 -22.29
N ARG A 94 17.54 -4.51 -21.53
CA ARG A 94 18.35 -5.64 -21.98
C ARG A 94 17.67 -6.52 -23.04
N ILE A 95 16.34 -6.52 -23.11
CA ILE A 95 15.59 -7.29 -24.11
C ILE A 95 15.68 -6.65 -25.51
N GLN A 96 15.89 -5.33 -25.58
CA GLN A 96 15.87 -4.57 -26.85
C GLN A 96 17.24 -4.39 -27.52
N ILE A 97 18.31 -4.97 -26.97
CA ILE A 97 19.67 -4.93 -27.54
C ILE A 97 19.95 -6.25 -28.26
#